data_AF-A0A926GW95-F1
#
_entry.id   AF-A0A926GW95-F1
#
_cell.length_a   1.000
_cell.length_b   1.000
_cell.length_c   1.000
_cell.angle_alpha   90.00
_cell.angle_beta   90.00
_cell.angle_gamma   90.00
#
_symmetry.space_group_name_H-M   'P 1'
#
loop_
_entity.id
_entity.type
_entity.pdbx_description
1 polymer ?
#
loop_
_entity_poly.entity_id
_entity_poly.type
_entity_poly.pdbx_seq_one_letter_code
_entity_poly.pdbx_strand_id
1 'polypeptide(L)'
;MNPQKDAPANHHAPLATEMPNVGSTAPNFILDESSDAGETLHDLRGKPVIMVFSATDWNPAHAEQMAHLYNALVATTPDGDKLTGIRRKENEYALGFDAEEVTIPVLHDLDRNGSAAERFGVLGRKAVFVLDAEGVVRWSHVSSEGESPRVADIVAALQPAPVATAASNTAANGWQTNRRDFIVAALAGAIALAVLPGAPAEAQNPPAKPAVPSGATLPVQLNVNGKTHKLNLDSRVTLLDALRENIGLTGSKKGCDHGQCGACTVHIDGESRLSCLSLAAQQEGTKIVTIEGLAKGDDLHPVQQAFLDYDGYQCGYCTPGQIMSAVTLIREGHVKSDREIREGMSGNLCRCAAYPHILAAVKAARDSGKRV
;
A
#
# COMPACT_ATOMS: atom_id res chain seq x y z
N MET A 1 51.05 -11.38 46.11
CA MET A 1 50.74 -10.02 45.64
C MET A 1 50.20 -10.13 44.24
N ASN A 2 48.88 -9.97 44.09
CA ASN A 2 48.14 -10.10 42.84
C ASN A 2 47.66 -8.69 42.44
N PRO A 3 47.92 -8.18 41.22
CA PRO A 3 47.25 -6.98 40.75
C PRO A 3 46.11 -7.39 39.81
N GLN A 4 44.89 -7.30 40.33
CA GLN A 4 43.65 -7.28 39.56
C GLN A 4 43.60 -5.96 38.76
N LYS A 5 43.38 -6.07 37.46
CA LYS A 5 42.99 -4.96 36.59
C LYS A 5 41.50 -4.74 36.73
N ASP A 6 41.11 -3.52 37.04
CA ASP A 6 39.72 -3.06 37.06
C ASP A 6 39.13 -3.08 35.65
N ALA A 7 38.01 -3.79 35.50
CA ALA A 7 37.11 -3.69 34.35
C ALA A 7 36.07 -2.60 34.63
N PRO A 8 35.66 -1.79 33.63
CA PRO A 8 34.66 -0.75 33.85
C PRO A 8 33.29 -1.35 34.16
N ALA A 9 32.60 -0.74 35.11
CA ALA A 9 31.29 -1.17 35.59
C ALA A 9 30.24 -1.11 34.46
N ASN A 10 29.70 -2.27 34.09
CA ASN A 10 28.47 -2.35 33.31
C ASN A 10 27.31 -1.79 34.15
N HIS A 11 26.88 -0.57 33.84
CA HIS A 11 25.58 -0.06 34.26
C HIS A 11 24.47 -0.78 33.48
N HIS A 12 24.18 -2.03 33.87
CA HIS A 12 22.95 -2.69 33.45
C HIS A 12 21.77 -2.03 34.19
N ALA A 13 21.08 -1.11 33.52
CA ALA A 13 19.73 -0.75 33.89
C ALA A 13 18.86 -2.04 33.95
N PRO A 14 17.91 -2.16 34.89
CA PRO A 14 17.08 -3.35 35.04
C PRO A 14 16.39 -3.69 33.71
N LEU A 15 16.39 -4.98 33.35
CA LEU A 15 15.65 -5.51 32.20
C LEU A 15 14.17 -5.19 32.42
N ALA A 16 13.62 -4.26 31.63
CA ALA A 16 12.20 -3.96 31.66
C ALA A 16 11.45 -5.18 31.11
N THR A 17 10.88 -5.97 32.00
CA THR A 17 10.02 -7.13 31.68
C THR A 17 8.61 -6.73 31.25
N GLU A 18 8.29 -5.44 31.30
CA GLU A 18 6.97 -4.90 30.93
C GLU A 18 7.09 -3.96 29.73
N MET A 19 6.11 -4.06 28.84
CA MET A 19 6.04 -3.23 27.64
C MET A 19 5.95 -1.74 28.03
N PRO A 20 6.75 -0.85 27.41
CA PRO A 20 6.71 0.56 27.76
C PRO A 20 5.35 1.15 27.40
N ASN A 21 4.74 1.84 28.35
CA ASN A 21 3.47 2.54 28.15
C ASN A 21 3.65 3.73 27.20
N VAL A 22 2.60 4.08 26.46
CA VAL A 22 2.55 5.34 25.72
C VAL A 22 2.74 6.51 26.71
N GLY A 23 3.67 7.40 26.40
CA GLY A 23 4.10 8.50 27.27
C GLY A 23 5.33 8.18 28.14
N SER A 24 5.82 6.95 28.16
CA SER A 24 7.04 6.58 28.88
C SER A 24 8.29 6.61 27.99
N THR A 25 9.46 6.82 28.58
CA THR A 25 10.74 6.77 27.87
C THR A 25 11.03 5.34 27.40
N ALA A 26 11.38 5.18 26.13
CA ALA A 26 11.71 3.88 25.56
C ALA A 26 12.97 3.27 26.22
N PRO A 27 12.98 1.96 26.54
CA PRO A 27 14.17 1.26 27.03
C PRO A 27 15.32 1.33 26.03
N ASN A 28 16.54 1.58 26.50
CA ASN A 28 17.72 1.59 25.65
C ASN A 28 18.23 0.17 25.35
N PHE A 29 18.75 -0.05 24.15
CA PHE A 29 19.37 -1.30 23.69
C PHE A 29 20.38 -1.03 22.57
N ILE A 30 21.22 -2.03 22.26
CA ILE A 30 22.25 -1.96 21.22
C ILE A 30 21.62 -2.38 19.88
N LEU A 31 21.76 -1.54 18.85
CA LEU A 31 21.18 -1.75 17.53
C LEU A 31 21.91 -2.85 16.73
N ASP A 32 23.22 -2.95 16.92
CA ASP A 32 24.07 -3.97 16.29
C ASP A 32 25.03 -4.61 17.32
N GLU A 33 24.70 -5.83 17.75
CA GLU A 33 25.49 -6.60 18.71
C GLU A 33 26.82 -7.14 18.12
N SER A 34 27.08 -6.94 16.82
CA SER A 34 28.28 -7.43 16.12
C SER A 34 29.47 -6.46 16.10
N SER A 35 29.32 -5.25 16.67
CA SER A 35 30.38 -4.23 16.72
C SER A 35 30.80 -3.89 18.16
N ASP A 36 32.11 -3.80 18.42
CA ASP A 36 32.72 -3.58 19.75
C ASP A 36 32.35 -2.21 20.40
N ALA A 37 31.64 -1.34 19.69
CA ALA A 37 31.20 -0.01 20.16
C ALA A 37 29.71 0.26 19.86
N GLY A 38 28.90 -0.80 19.71
CA GLY A 38 27.55 -0.78 19.12
C GLY A 38 26.70 0.47 19.38
N GLU A 39 26.20 1.05 18.28
CA GLU A 39 25.24 2.16 18.29
C GLU A 39 24.01 1.76 19.10
N THR A 40 23.55 2.63 19.98
CA THR A 40 22.40 2.38 20.85
C THR A 40 21.18 3.15 20.38
N LEU A 41 19.98 2.73 20.79
CA LEU A 41 18.75 3.49 20.53
C LEU A 41 18.86 4.95 21.03
N HIS A 42 19.62 5.19 22.09
CA HIS A 42 19.87 6.53 22.63
C HIS A 42 20.70 7.41 21.69
N ASP A 43 21.52 6.84 20.82
CA ASP A 43 22.33 7.60 19.86
C ASP A 43 21.48 8.17 18.71
N LEU A 44 20.25 7.67 18.56
CA LEU A 44 19.24 8.19 17.61
C LEU A 44 18.39 9.34 18.18
N ARG A 45 18.67 9.80 19.41
CA ARG A 45 17.98 10.96 20.01
C ARG A 45 18.17 12.22 19.18
N GLY A 46 17.16 13.09 19.19
CA GLY A 46 17.08 14.26 18.30
C GLY A 46 16.34 14.00 16.99
N LYS A 47 15.93 12.75 16.72
CA LYS A 47 15.05 12.39 15.60
C LYS A 47 13.97 11.41 16.08
N PRO A 48 12.73 11.49 15.54
CA PRO A 48 11.74 10.45 15.77
C PRO A 48 12.19 9.14 15.13
N VAL A 49 11.85 8.01 15.74
CA VAL A 49 12.28 6.66 15.30
C VAL A 49 11.08 5.72 15.24
N ILE A 50 11.00 4.90 14.18
CA ILE A 50 10.03 3.81 14.08
C ILE A 50 10.77 2.49 14.25
N MET A 51 10.26 1.66 15.16
CA MET A 51 10.79 0.35 15.46
C MET A 51 9.80 -0.74 15.09
N VAL A 52 10.29 -1.79 14.44
CA VAL A 52 9.48 -2.91 13.98
C VAL A 52 10.15 -4.21 14.39
N PHE A 53 9.47 -4.96 15.26
CA PHE A 53 9.86 -6.31 15.67
C PHE A 53 9.13 -7.31 14.79
N SER A 54 9.83 -7.88 13.81
CA SER A 54 9.24 -8.76 12.80
C SER A 54 10.21 -9.85 12.32
N ALA A 55 9.66 -10.97 11.84
CA ALA A 55 10.44 -11.85 10.98
C ALA A 55 10.52 -11.27 9.56
N THR A 56 11.44 -11.80 8.74
CA THR A 56 11.67 -11.38 7.34
C THR A 56 10.44 -11.53 6.42
N ASP A 57 9.33 -12.08 6.92
CA ASP A 57 8.05 -12.27 6.25
C ASP A 57 7.14 -11.03 6.26
N TRP A 58 7.40 -10.05 7.13
CA TRP A 58 6.62 -8.82 7.22
C TRP A 58 7.56 -7.60 7.21
N ASN A 59 7.58 -6.88 6.09
CA ASN A 59 8.39 -5.68 5.90
C ASN A 59 7.49 -4.46 5.68
N PRO A 60 7.19 -3.69 6.75
CA PRO A 60 6.37 -2.49 6.65
C PRO A 60 7.07 -1.34 5.89
N ALA A 61 8.33 -1.46 5.49
CA ALA A 61 9.02 -0.44 4.69
C ALA A 61 8.51 -0.36 3.22
N HIS A 62 7.48 -1.12 2.84
CA HIS A 62 6.79 -0.91 1.57
C HIS A 62 5.88 0.33 1.67
N ALA A 63 6.21 1.36 0.88
CA ALA A 63 5.66 2.73 0.99
C ALA A 63 4.12 2.82 0.97
N GLU A 64 3.42 1.88 0.35
CA GLU A 64 1.95 1.86 0.29
C GLU A 64 1.30 1.52 1.65
N GLN A 65 2.02 0.87 2.57
CA GLN A 65 1.43 0.30 3.80
C GLN A 65 1.58 1.19 5.03
N MET A 66 2.51 2.14 5.02
CA MET A 66 2.82 3.00 6.17
C MET A 66 2.37 4.46 5.98
N ALA A 67 1.84 4.87 4.82
CA ALA A 67 1.40 6.26 4.59
C ALA A 67 0.48 6.79 5.70
N HIS A 68 -0.40 5.94 6.24
CA HIS A 68 -1.29 6.30 7.35
C HIS A 68 -0.59 6.37 8.72
N LEU A 69 0.42 5.52 8.97
CA LEU A 69 1.31 5.60 10.15
C LEU A 69 2.12 6.88 10.15
N TYR A 70 2.66 7.24 8.99
CA TYR A 70 3.41 8.47 8.80
C TYR A 70 2.52 9.70 8.94
N ASN A 71 1.32 9.71 8.36
CA ASN A 71 0.39 10.84 8.50
C ASN A 71 -0.02 11.08 9.96
N ALA A 72 -0.21 10.02 10.76
CA ALA A 72 -0.48 10.15 12.18
C ALA A 72 0.71 10.72 12.96
N LEU A 73 1.94 10.30 12.63
CA LEU A 73 3.17 10.86 13.20
C LEU A 73 3.33 12.34 12.85
N VAL A 74 3.15 12.68 11.58
CA VAL A 74 3.20 14.05 11.05
C VAL A 74 2.16 14.93 11.76
N ALA A 75 0.94 14.45 11.96
CA ALA A 75 -0.09 15.18 12.72
C ALA A 75 0.27 15.42 14.21
N THR A 76 1.20 14.65 14.79
CA THR A 76 1.72 14.88 16.14
C THR A 76 2.98 15.74 16.20
N THR A 77 3.59 16.03 15.04
CA THR A 77 4.71 16.99 14.96
C THR A 77 4.18 18.43 14.88
N PRO A 78 4.83 19.41 15.54
CA PRO A 78 4.35 20.80 15.61
C PRO A 78 4.06 21.48 14.27
N ASP A 79 4.64 21.00 13.16
CA ASP A 79 4.51 21.55 11.81
C ASP A 79 3.91 20.57 10.78
N GLY A 80 3.14 19.57 11.25
CA GLY A 80 2.60 18.48 10.43
C GLY A 80 1.82 18.88 9.18
N ASP A 81 1.15 20.03 9.22
CA ASP A 81 0.30 20.52 8.13
C ASP A 81 1.09 21.03 6.90
N LYS A 82 2.43 21.04 6.96
CA LYS A 82 3.34 21.58 5.92
C LYS A 82 4.14 20.51 5.16
N LEU A 83 3.75 19.25 5.22
CA LEU A 83 4.46 18.15 4.55
C LEU A 83 4.43 18.31 3.02
N THR A 84 5.59 18.48 2.39
CA THR A 84 5.75 18.71 0.94
C THR A 84 6.18 17.46 0.16
N GLY A 85 6.71 16.43 0.82
CA GLY A 85 7.10 15.19 0.16
C GLY A 85 7.70 14.13 1.09
N ILE A 86 7.69 12.87 0.62
CA ILE A 86 8.26 11.72 1.33
C ILE A 86 9.26 11.04 0.40
N ARG A 87 10.50 10.88 0.84
CA ARG A 87 11.56 10.19 0.08
C ARG A 87 12.16 9.09 0.94
N ARG A 88 12.29 7.89 0.38
CA ARG A 88 12.97 6.77 1.06
C ARG A 88 14.43 6.74 0.66
N LYS A 89 15.33 6.63 1.63
CA LYS A 89 16.76 6.38 1.43
C LYS A 89 17.20 5.25 2.36
N GLU A 90 17.39 4.06 1.79
CA GLU A 90 17.81 2.85 2.53
C GLU A 90 16.87 2.52 3.72
N ASN A 91 17.33 2.77 4.95
CA ASN A 91 16.65 2.54 6.22
C ASN A 91 16.03 3.82 6.83
N GLU A 92 16.05 4.92 6.09
CA GLU A 92 15.54 6.21 6.53
C GLU A 92 14.42 6.73 5.61
N TYR A 93 13.45 7.42 6.20
CA TYR A 93 12.43 8.19 5.48
C TYR A 93 12.69 9.68 5.68
N ALA A 94 12.96 10.39 4.60
CA ALA A 94 13.08 11.84 4.61
C ALA A 94 11.72 12.49 4.32
N LEU A 95 11.24 13.27 5.28
CA LEU A 95 10.02 14.07 5.21
C LEU A 95 10.41 15.52 4.91
N GLY A 96 9.96 16.04 3.77
CA GLY A 96 10.13 17.45 3.43
C GLY A 96 9.02 18.29 4.06
N PHE A 97 9.39 19.38 4.73
CA PHE A 97 8.48 20.41 5.23
C PHE A 97 9.00 21.76 4.74
N ASP A 98 8.28 22.43 3.83
CA ASP A 98 8.68 23.71 3.22
C ASP A 98 10.18 23.83 2.85
N ALA A 99 11.04 24.30 3.78
CA ALA A 99 12.48 24.52 3.64
C ALA A 99 13.38 23.58 4.50
N GLU A 100 12.80 22.63 5.24
CA GLU A 100 13.50 21.70 6.14
C GLU A 100 13.18 20.24 5.79
N GLU A 101 14.12 19.34 6.03
CA GLU A 101 13.96 17.90 5.78
C GLU A 101 14.20 17.13 7.09
N VAL A 102 13.14 16.50 7.61
CA VAL A 102 13.21 15.67 8.82
C VAL A 102 13.38 14.22 8.39
N THR A 103 14.47 13.60 8.84
CA THR A 103 14.74 12.20 8.52
C THR A 103 14.35 11.30 9.70
N ILE A 104 13.55 10.26 9.41
CA ILE A 104 13.04 9.29 10.36
C ILE A 104 13.72 7.95 10.11
N PRO A 105 14.59 7.49 11.03
CA PRO A 105 15.12 6.13 10.99
C PRO A 105 14.02 5.08 11.19
N VAL A 106 14.05 4.03 10.38
CA VAL A 106 13.14 2.87 10.48
C VAL A 106 13.95 1.59 10.68
N LEU A 107 13.88 1.09 11.91
CA LEU A 107 14.49 -0.17 12.33
C LEU A 107 13.50 -1.29 12.04
N HIS A 108 13.58 -1.88 10.86
CA HIS A 108 12.53 -2.73 10.29
C HIS A 108 12.74 -4.25 10.48
N ASP A 109 13.93 -4.65 10.95
CA ASP A 109 14.41 -6.02 11.03
C ASP A 109 14.84 -6.43 12.46
N LEU A 110 14.24 -5.83 13.48
CA LEU A 110 14.57 -6.16 14.87
C LEU A 110 14.15 -7.61 15.21
N ASP A 111 15.11 -8.37 15.74
CA ASP A 111 14.89 -9.76 16.13
C ASP A 111 13.85 -9.86 17.27
N ARG A 112 12.77 -10.59 16.99
CA ARG A 112 11.66 -10.86 17.92
C ARG A 112 12.06 -11.72 19.11
N ASN A 113 13.18 -12.44 19.00
CA ASN A 113 13.73 -13.27 20.06
C ASN A 113 15.02 -12.68 20.65
N GLY A 114 15.43 -11.49 20.18
CA GLY A 114 16.65 -10.82 20.61
C GLY A 114 16.47 -9.99 21.88
N SER A 115 17.58 -9.45 22.37
CA SER A 115 17.67 -8.64 23.60
C SER A 115 16.77 -7.39 23.55
N ALA A 116 16.57 -6.81 22.36
CA ALA A 116 15.67 -5.68 22.14
C ALA A 116 14.19 -6.05 22.40
N ALA A 117 13.75 -7.21 21.91
CA ALA A 117 12.37 -7.67 22.10
C ALA A 117 12.08 -8.00 23.57
N GLU A 118 13.06 -8.55 24.29
CA GLU A 118 12.96 -8.77 25.73
C GLU A 118 12.77 -7.44 26.49
N ARG A 119 13.59 -6.42 26.19
CA ARG A 119 13.53 -5.10 26.83
C ARG A 119 12.26 -4.31 26.55
N PHE A 120 11.64 -4.52 25.39
CA PHE A 120 10.34 -3.94 25.05
C PHE A 120 9.17 -4.83 25.50
N GLY A 121 9.46 -5.94 26.19
CA GLY A 121 8.47 -6.89 26.66
C GLY A 121 7.73 -7.63 25.54
N VAL A 122 8.21 -7.62 24.29
CA VAL A 122 7.54 -8.17 23.10
C VAL A 122 8.17 -9.46 22.56
N LEU A 123 8.89 -10.19 23.42
CA LEU A 123 9.54 -11.46 23.06
C LEU A 123 8.58 -12.41 22.33
N GLY A 124 9.01 -12.94 21.19
CA GLY A 124 8.22 -13.85 20.35
C GLY A 124 7.01 -13.20 19.66
N ARG A 125 6.74 -11.91 19.86
CA ARG A 125 5.57 -11.20 19.30
C ARG A 125 5.98 -10.31 18.14
N LYS A 126 5.02 -9.98 17.26
CA LYS A 126 5.20 -8.93 16.25
C LYS A 126 4.76 -7.62 16.88
N ALA A 127 5.57 -6.57 16.76
CA ALA A 127 5.28 -5.29 17.39
C ALA A 127 5.83 -4.10 16.60
N VAL A 128 5.17 -2.95 16.76
CA VAL A 128 5.62 -1.66 16.22
C VAL A 128 5.61 -0.64 17.34
N PHE A 129 6.67 0.15 17.43
CA PHE A 129 6.77 1.28 18.33
C PHE A 129 7.15 2.54 17.56
N VAL A 130 6.59 3.65 18.00
CA VAL A 130 6.85 4.98 17.46
C VAL A 130 7.38 5.85 18.58
N LEU A 131 8.59 6.36 18.40
CA LEU A 131 9.32 7.19 19.35
C LEU A 131 9.47 8.61 18.81
N ASP A 132 9.36 9.62 19.67
CA ASP A 132 9.71 11.00 19.31
C ASP A 132 11.22 11.28 19.41
N ALA A 133 11.63 12.54 19.23
CA ALA A 133 13.03 12.94 19.26
C ALA A 133 13.68 12.77 20.65
N GLU A 134 12.88 12.85 21.71
CA GLU A 134 13.24 12.56 23.09
C GLU A 134 13.18 11.03 23.39
N GLY A 135 12.78 10.26 22.37
CA GLY A 135 12.26 8.89 22.34
C GLY A 135 11.51 8.44 23.57
N VAL A 136 10.47 9.22 23.84
CA VAL A 136 9.24 8.81 24.49
C VAL A 136 8.40 8.00 23.50
N VAL A 137 7.80 6.92 23.97
CA VAL A 137 6.85 6.11 23.19
C VAL A 137 5.60 6.94 22.96
N ARG A 138 5.34 7.34 21.72
CA ARG A 138 4.11 8.06 21.35
C ARG A 138 3.00 7.12 20.93
N TRP A 139 3.36 5.95 20.43
CA TRP A 139 2.41 4.93 20.02
C TRP A 139 3.06 3.54 20.00
N SER A 140 2.26 2.51 20.22
CA SER A 140 2.70 1.11 20.08
C SER A 140 1.55 0.21 19.64
N HIS A 141 1.89 -0.87 18.94
CA HIS A 141 0.98 -1.97 18.62
C HIS A 141 1.69 -3.30 18.78
N VAL A 142 1.01 -4.27 19.37
CA VAL A 142 1.53 -5.63 19.55
C VAL A 142 0.47 -6.62 19.09
N SER A 143 0.84 -7.50 18.18
CA SER A 143 -0.02 -8.60 17.73
C SER A 143 0.10 -9.81 18.64
N SER A 144 -0.96 -10.62 18.68
CA SER A 144 -0.93 -11.89 19.39
C SER A 144 0.08 -12.86 18.74
N GLU A 145 0.48 -13.89 19.48
CA GLU A 145 1.53 -14.81 19.05
C GLU A 145 1.15 -15.51 17.73
N GLY A 146 1.98 -15.33 16.70
CA GLY A 146 1.77 -15.94 15.37
C GLY A 146 0.84 -15.16 14.43
N GLU A 147 0.20 -14.07 14.88
CA GLU A 147 -0.59 -13.21 14.00
C GLU A 147 0.27 -12.12 13.35
N SER A 148 0.05 -11.90 12.06
CA SER A 148 0.59 -10.71 11.38
C SER A 148 -0.31 -9.52 11.69
N PRO A 149 0.24 -8.37 12.13
CA PRO A 149 -0.56 -7.17 12.35
C PRO A 149 -1.27 -6.79 11.07
N ARG A 150 -2.59 -6.63 11.14
CA ARG A 150 -3.36 -6.11 10.01
C ARG A 150 -3.16 -4.60 9.98
N VAL A 151 -2.86 -4.09 8.79
CA VAL A 151 -2.66 -2.64 8.56
C VAL A 151 -3.86 -1.83 9.08
N ALA A 152 -5.09 -2.34 8.92
CA ALA A 152 -6.30 -1.70 9.43
C ALA A 152 -6.31 -1.52 10.96
N ASP A 153 -5.76 -2.48 11.72
CA ASP A 153 -5.72 -2.42 13.18
C ASP A 153 -4.69 -1.41 13.67
N ILE A 154 -3.57 -1.30 12.94
CA ILE A 154 -2.57 -0.27 13.17
C ILE A 154 -3.17 1.12 12.89
N VAL A 155 -3.82 1.30 11.74
CA VAL A 155 -4.45 2.58 11.34
C VAL A 155 -5.54 3.00 12.32
N ALA A 156 -6.37 2.08 12.78
CA ALA A 156 -7.41 2.37 13.77
C ALA A 156 -6.83 2.84 15.10
N ALA A 157 -5.70 2.25 15.53
CA ALA A 157 -5.02 2.64 16.77
C ALA A 157 -4.29 3.99 16.68
N LEU A 158 -4.16 4.58 15.49
CA LEU A 158 -3.47 5.85 15.25
C LEU A 158 -4.41 7.04 15.07
N GLN A 159 -5.71 6.81 14.94
CA GLN A 159 -6.68 7.89 14.87
C GLN A 159 -6.77 8.58 16.24
N PRO A 160 -6.72 9.92 16.32
CA PRO A 160 -6.93 10.62 17.58
C PRO A 160 -8.29 10.22 18.14
N ALA A 161 -8.36 9.95 19.46
CA ALA A 161 -9.63 9.76 20.13
C ALA A 161 -10.53 10.97 19.83
N PRO A 162 -11.81 10.78 19.46
CA PRO A 162 -12.68 11.89 19.12
C PRO A 162 -12.65 12.93 20.23
N VAL A 163 -12.36 14.19 19.83
CA VAL A 163 -12.38 15.35 20.71
C VAL A 163 -13.76 15.39 21.36
N ALA A 164 -13.79 15.22 22.69
CA ALA A 164 -15.00 15.36 23.47
C ALA A 164 -15.48 16.81 23.36
N THR A 165 -16.39 17.07 22.42
CA THR A 165 -17.20 18.27 22.45
C THR A 165 -18.15 18.13 23.63
N ALA A 166 -17.91 18.95 24.64
CA ALA A 166 -18.82 19.11 25.76
C ALA A 166 -20.16 19.63 25.24
N ALA A 167 -21.13 18.73 25.07
CA ALA A 167 -22.54 19.07 24.96
C ALA A 167 -23.39 17.96 25.60
N SER A 168 -24.11 18.37 26.64
CA SER A 168 -25.21 17.69 27.33
C SER A 168 -24.90 16.34 28.00
N ASN A 169 -24.63 16.43 29.31
CA ASN A 169 -25.09 15.45 30.28
C ASN A 169 -26.59 15.18 30.07
N THR A 170 -26.91 14.05 29.46
CA THR A 170 -28.15 13.34 29.78
C THR A 170 -27.74 11.90 30.06
N ALA A 171 -27.76 11.56 31.35
CA ALA A 171 -27.54 10.22 31.85
C ALA A 171 -28.54 9.27 31.18
N ALA A 172 -28.03 8.30 30.43
CA ALA A 172 -28.76 7.08 30.10
C ALA A 172 -27.84 5.91 30.46
N ASN A 173 -28.17 5.26 31.58
CA ASN A 173 -27.55 4.04 32.07
C ASN A 173 -27.52 2.96 30.98
N GLY A 174 -26.33 2.64 30.46
CA GLY A 174 -26.09 1.43 29.67
C GLY A 174 -25.33 0.41 30.51
N TRP A 175 -26.00 -0.67 30.90
CA TRP A 175 -25.46 -1.69 31.79
C TRP A 175 -24.27 -2.43 31.15
N GLN A 176 -23.10 -2.39 31.80
CA GLN A 176 -22.01 -3.32 31.49
C GLN A 176 -22.37 -4.70 32.04
N THR A 177 -22.78 -5.63 31.18
CA THR A 177 -23.00 -7.02 31.58
C THR A 177 -21.82 -7.88 31.12
N ASN A 178 -21.28 -8.68 32.03
CA ASN A 178 -20.22 -9.62 31.67
C ASN A 178 -20.82 -10.90 31.07
N ARG A 179 -20.02 -11.63 30.30
CA ARG A 179 -20.42 -12.86 29.57
C ARG A 179 -21.17 -13.89 30.44
N ARG A 180 -20.92 -13.91 31.76
CA ARG A 180 -21.64 -14.74 32.73
C ARG A 180 -23.07 -14.26 32.99
N ASP A 181 -23.30 -12.95 33.11
CA ASP A 181 -24.63 -12.38 33.32
C ASP A 181 -25.52 -12.59 32.09
N PHE A 182 -24.94 -12.52 30.89
CA PHE A 182 -25.62 -12.84 29.65
C PHE A 182 -26.06 -14.31 29.58
N ILE A 183 -25.19 -15.25 29.98
CA ILE A 183 -25.52 -16.68 30.00
C ILE A 183 -26.61 -16.98 31.04
N VAL A 184 -26.54 -16.36 32.22
CA VAL A 184 -27.56 -16.52 33.27
C VAL A 184 -28.90 -15.93 32.83
N ALA A 185 -28.91 -14.75 32.18
CA ALA A 185 -30.12 -14.14 31.65
C ALA A 185 -30.73 -14.96 30.49
N ALA A 186 -29.90 -15.52 29.60
CA ALA A 186 -30.35 -16.37 28.49
C ALA A 186 -30.96 -17.70 28.97
N LEU A 187 -30.41 -18.31 30.03
CA LEU A 187 -30.98 -19.52 30.65
C LEU A 187 -32.31 -19.24 31.36
N ALA A 188 -32.46 -18.10 32.04
CA ALA A 188 -33.72 -17.70 32.65
C ALA A 188 -34.82 -17.41 31.60
N GLY A 189 -34.45 -16.81 30.46
CA GLY A 189 -35.37 -16.54 29.36
C GLY A 189 -35.88 -17.80 28.65
N ALA A 190 -35.03 -18.82 28.49
CA ALA A 190 -35.42 -20.09 27.86
C ALA A 190 -36.42 -20.91 28.69
N ILE A 191 -36.35 -20.82 30.02
CA ILE A 191 -37.31 -21.48 30.92
C ILE A 191 -38.66 -20.76 30.93
N ALA A 192 -38.67 -19.42 30.84
CA ALA A 192 -39.90 -18.63 30.79
C ALA A 192 -40.72 -18.87 29.50
N LEU A 193 -40.05 -19.19 28.38
CA LEU A 193 -40.71 -19.50 27.10
C LEU A 193 -41.26 -20.93 27.00
N ALA A 194 -40.84 -21.85 27.86
CA ALA A 194 -41.32 -23.24 27.83
C ALA A 194 -42.69 -23.45 28.53
N VAL A 195 -43.22 -22.44 29.23
CA VAL A 195 -44.46 -22.55 30.03
C VAL A 195 -45.64 -21.78 29.42
N LEU A 196 -45.44 -21.10 28.28
CA LEU A 196 -46.53 -20.41 27.58
C LEU A 196 -47.18 -21.33 26.53
N PRO A 197 -48.49 -21.61 26.62
CA PRO A 197 -49.19 -22.39 25.61
C PRO A 197 -49.43 -21.54 24.35
N GLY A 198 -48.75 -21.91 23.26
CA GLY A 198 -49.24 -21.79 21.89
C GLY A 198 -49.28 -20.39 21.25
N ALA A 199 -48.23 -20.07 20.49
CA ALA A 199 -48.37 -19.30 19.26
C ALA A 199 -47.48 -19.96 18.18
N PRO A 200 -47.98 -20.24 16.96
CA PRO A 200 -47.13 -20.73 15.89
C PRO A 200 -46.12 -19.63 15.55
N ALA A 201 -44.83 -19.93 15.71
CA ALA A 201 -43.77 -19.07 15.22
C ALA A 201 -43.75 -19.17 13.70
N GLU A 202 -44.45 -18.26 13.02
CA GLU A 202 -44.28 -18.06 11.60
C GLU A 202 -42.87 -17.50 11.40
N ALA A 203 -41.99 -18.32 10.82
CA ALA A 203 -40.63 -17.92 10.50
C ALA A 203 -40.69 -16.76 9.50
N GLN A 204 -40.57 -15.53 10.00
CA GLN A 204 -40.40 -14.36 9.15
C GLN A 204 -39.05 -14.51 8.45
N ASN A 205 -39.09 -14.86 7.16
CA ASN A 205 -37.93 -14.76 6.30
C ASN A 205 -37.35 -13.35 6.45
N PRO A 206 -36.04 -13.19 6.75
CA PRO A 206 -35.43 -11.87 6.77
C PRO A 206 -35.71 -11.18 5.43
N PRO A 207 -35.97 -9.87 5.42
CA PRO A 207 -36.26 -9.14 4.19
C PRO A 207 -35.12 -9.42 3.20
N ALA A 208 -35.49 -9.83 1.99
CA ALA A 208 -34.53 -10.04 0.92
C ALA A 208 -33.62 -8.81 0.83
N LYS A 209 -32.30 -9.02 0.83
CA LYS A 209 -31.34 -7.94 0.54
C LYS A 209 -31.86 -7.18 -0.68
N PRO A 210 -31.90 -5.83 -0.66
CA PRO A 210 -32.27 -5.07 -1.83
C PRO A 210 -31.47 -5.61 -3.02
N ALA A 211 -32.17 -6.06 -4.06
CA ALA A 211 -31.50 -6.45 -5.28
C ALA A 211 -30.65 -5.26 -5.71
N VAL A 212 -29.35 -5.47 -5.92
CA VAL A 212 -28.50 -4.44 -6.53
C VAL A 212 -29.20 -4.05 -7.83
N PRO A 213 -29.53 -2.76 -8.05
CA PRO A 213 -30.27 -2.35 -9.24
C PRO A 213 -29.60 -2.94 -10.48
N SER A 214 -30.35 -3.71 -11.26
CA SER A 214 -29.89 -4.21 -12.55
C SER A 214 -29.48 -3.00 -13.38
N GLY A 215 -28.24 -3.04 -13.87
CA GLY A 215 -27.53 -1.93 -14.50
C GLY A 215 -28.35 -1.23 -15.56
N ALA A 216 -28.57 0.07 -15.37
CA ALA A 216 -29.02 0.92 -16.45
C ALA A 216 -27.92 0.93 -17.52
N THR A 217 -28.20 0.29 -18.66
CA THR A 217 -27.33 0.38 -19.83
C THR A 217 -27.56 1.74 -20.50
N LEU A 218 -26.48 2.37 -20.95
CA LEU A 218 -26.52 3.63 -21.68
C LEU A 218 -25.83 3.47 -23.04
N PRO A 219 -26.32 4.21 -24.07
CA PRO A 219 -25.61 4.30 -25.34
C PRO A 219 -24.26 4.98 -25.12
N VAL A 220 -23.18 4.39 -25.64
CA VAL A 220 -21.82 4.93 -25.60
C VAL A 220 -21.22 4.88 -26.99
N GLN A 221 -20.59 5.98 -27.44
CA GLN A 221 -19.83 6.02 -28.70
C GLN A 221 -18.33 6.20 -28.45
N LEU A 222 -17.53 5.21 -28.87
CA LEU A 222 -16.07 5.22 -28.74
C LEU A 222 -15.39 5.31 -30.10
N ASN A 223 -14.31 6.10 -30.22
CA ASN A 223 -13.44 6.12 -31.38
C ASN A 223 -12.14 5.36 -31.07
N VAL A 224 -12.06 4.11 -31.52
CA VAL A 224 -10.95 3.19 -31.19
C VAL A 224 -10.20 2.83 -32.47
N ASN A 225 -8.88 3.06 -32.49
CA ASN A 225 -8.00 2.81 -33.63
C ASN A 225 -8.54 3.44 -34.95
N GLY A 226 -9.16 4.62 -34.85
CA GLY A 226 -9.74 5.33 -36.00
C GLY A 226 -11.13 4.84 -36.45
N LYS A 227 -11.73 3.87 -35.74
CA LYS A 227 -13.08 3.36 -36.03
C LYS A 227 -14.06 3.76 -34.93
N THR A 228 -15.23 4.23 -35.33
CA THR A 228 -16.33 4.51 -34.40
C THR A 228 -17.10 3.23 -34.05
N HIS A 229 -17.23 2.98 -32.75
CA HIS A 229 -18.01 1.88 -32.17
C HIS A 229 -19.19 2.47 -31.38
N LYS A 230 -20.41 2.06 -31.72
CA LYS A 230 -21.63 2.41 -30.98
C LYS A 230 -22.05 1.21 -30.14
N LEU A 231 -22.11 1.38 -28.84
CA LEU A 231 -22.32 0.33 -27.85
C LEU A 231 -23.48 0.70 -26.93
N ASN A 232 -24.07 -0.28 -26.26
CA ASN A 232 -25.00 -0.07 -25.15
C ASN A 232 -24.42 -0.79 -23.93
N LEU A 233 -23.90 -0.03 -22.96
CA LEU A 233 -23.04 -0.54 -21.89
C LEU A 233 -23.63 -0.22 -20.52
N ASP A 234 -23.38 -1.07 -19.51
CA ASP A 234 -23.58 -0.70 -18.10
C ASP A 234 -22.64 0.46 -17.73
N SER A 235 -23.11 1.41 -16.91
CA SER A 235 -22.36 2.62 -16.52
C SER A 235 -21.04 2.34 -15.80
N ARG A 236 -20.87 1.13 -15.25
CA ARG A 236 -19.66 0.70 -14.53
C ARG A 236 -18.61 0.05 -15.45
N VAL A 237 -18.93 -0.17 -16.73
CA VAL A 237 -18.00 -0.80 -17.66
C VAL A 237 -16.76 0.09 -17.82
N THR A 238 -15.61 -0.46 -17.46
CA THR A 238 -14.31 0.19 -17.66
C THR A 238 -14.00 0.28 -19.16
N LEU A 239 -13.14 1.21 -19.57
CA LEU A 239 -12.65 1.27 -20.93
C LEU A 239 -11.96 -0.06 -21.30
N LEU A 240 -11.22 -0.66 -20.37
CA LEU A 240 -10.57 -1.95 -20.58
C LEU A 240 -11.59 -3.05 -20.96
N ASP A 241 -12.69 -3.15 -20.21
CA ASP A 241 -13.71 -4.16 -20.48
C ASP A 241 -14.50 -3.87 -21.75
N ALA A 242 -14.79 -2.60 -22.04
CA ALA A 242 -15.40 -2.21 -23.31
C ALA A 242 -14.53 -2.62 -24.51
N LEU A 243 -13.21 -2.39 -24.44
CA LEU A 243 -12.28 -2.78 -25.51
C LEU A 243 -12.25 -4.30 -25.70
N ARG A 244 -12.08 -5.04 -24.60
CA ARG A 244 -11.84 -6.48 -24.66
C ARG A 244 -13.10 -7.29 -24.91
N GLU A 245 -14.13 -7.05 -24.13
CA GLU A 245 -15.29 -7.95 -24.02
C GLU A 245 -16.45 -7.48 -24.90
N ASN A 246 -16.57 -6.18 -25.17
CA ASN A 246 -17.63 -5.63 -26.03
C ASN A 246 -17.16 -5.39 -27.47
N ILE A 247 -15.94 -4.88 -27.67
CA ILE A 247 -15.39 -4.60 -29.01
C ILE A 247 -14.59 -5.80 -29.55
N GLY A 248 -13.99 -6.62 -28.68
CA GLY A 248 -13.18 -7.78 -29.07
C GLY A 248 -11.69 -7.48 -29.31
N LEU A 249 -11.21 -6.29 -28.94
CA LEU A 249 -9.80 -5.91 -28.98
C LEU A 249 -9.12 -6.36 -27.69
N THR A 250 -8.56 -7.58 -27.74
CA THR A 250 -8.02 -8.26 -26.56
C THR A 250 -6.55 -7.95 -26.27
N GLY A 251 -5.92 -7.08 -27.08
CA GLY A 251 -4.52 -6.69 -26.95
C GLY A 251 -4.21 -6.05 -25.61
N SER A 252 -4.99 -5.06 -25.18
CA SER A 252 -4.91 -4.52 -23.81
C SER A 252 -5.30 -5.58 -22.78
N LYS A 253 -4.50 -5.72 -21.71
CA LYS A 253 -4.64 -6.84 -20.76
C LYS A 253 -5.15 -6.40 -19.40
N LYS A 254 -6.00 -7.24 -18.81
CA LYS A 254 -6.41 -7.14 -17.40
C LYS A 254 -5.43 -7.96 -16.55
N GLY A 255 -4.46 -7.29 -15.93
CA GLY A 255 -3.50 -7.94 -15.02
C GLY A 255 -3.92 -7.85 -13.55
N CYS A 256 -4.32 -6.66 -13.10
CA CYS A 256 -4.69 -6.39 -11.70
C CYS A 256 -6.07 -5.76 -11.51
N ASP A 257 -6.61 -5.08 -12.53
CA ASP A 257 -7.87 -4.29 -12.48
C ASP A 257 -7.92 -3.12 -11.46
N HIS A 258 -6.81 -2.85 -10.77
CA HIS A 258 -6.69 -1.78 -9.78
C HIS A 258 -5.49 -0.84 -10.01
N GLY A 259 -5.04 -0.70 -11.26
CA GLY A 259 -4.01 0.28 -11.64
C GLY A 259 -2.54 -0.03 -11.28
N GLN A 260 -2.24 -1.22 -10.76
CA GLN A 260 -0.92 -1.56 -10.23
C GLN A 260 0.08 -2.08 -11.27
N CYS A 261 -0.37 -2.69 -12.37
CA CYS A 261 0.52 -3.45 -13.26
C CYS A 261 0.86 -2.81 -14.61
N GLY A 262 0.12 -1.79 -15.06
CA GLY A 262 0.33 -1.14 -16.37
C GLY A 262 -0.07 -1.95 -17.62
N ALA A 263 -0.40 -3.24 -17.50
CA ALA A 263 -0.71 -4.12 -18.64
C ALA A 263 -1.95 -3.68 -19.47
N CYS A 264 -2.78 -2.80 -18.91
CA CYS A 264 -3.96 -2.23 -19.53
C CYS A 264 -3.72 -0.87 -20.21
N THR A 265 -2.46 -0.43 -20.34
CA THR A 265 -2.13 0.89 -20.91
C THR A 265 -2.64 1.01 -22.35
N VAL A 266 -3.31 2.13 -22.62
CA VAL A 266 -3.77 2.58 -23.95
C VAL A 266 -3.41 4.06 -24.11
N HIS A 267 -3.52 4.59 -25.33
CA HIS A 267 -3.44 6.05 -25.53
C HIS A 267 -4.83 6.64 -25.65
N ILE A 268 -5.10 7.73 -24.91
CA ILE A 268 -6.31 8.54 -25.02
C ILE A 268 -5.87 9.95 -25.38
N ASP A 269 -6.28 10.43 -26.56
CA ASP A 269 -5.82 11.70 -27.15
C ASP A 269 -4.29 11.83 -27.19
N GLY A 270 -3.62 10.69 -27.38
CA GLY A 270 -2.18 10.57 -27.42
C GLY A 270 -1.55 10.22 -26.07
N GLU A 271 -2.18 10.50 -24.94
CA GLU A 271 -1.59 10.29 -23.62
C GLU A 271 -1.75 8.85 -23.11
N SER A 272 -0.73 8.29 -22.45
CA SER A 272 -0.82 6.98 -21.81
C SER A 272 -1.78 7.01 -20.62
N ARG A 273 -2.79 6.14 -20.63
CA ARG A 273 -3.78 6.00 -19.55
C ARG A 273 -4.04 4.54 -19.21
N LEU A 274 -4.32 4.27 -17.93
CA LEU A 274 -4.71 2.96 -17.43
C LEU A 274 -6.19 2.71 -17.70
N SER A 275 -6.51 1.93 -18.72
CA SER A 275 -7.91 1.73 -19.15
C SER A 275 -8.79 1.01 -18.10
N CYS A 276 -8.21 0.30 -17.12
CA CYS A 276 -8.98 -0.29 -16.00
C CYS A 276 -9.50 0.76 -15.01
N LEU A 277 -8.90 1.95 -14.96
CA LEU A 277 -9.31 3.03 -14.04
C LEU A 277 -10.11 4.13 -14.75
N SER A 278 -10.57 3.90 -15.97
CA SER A 278 -11.39 4.85 -16.73
C SER A 278 -12.70 4.19 -17.13
N LEU A 279 -13.83 4.89 -16.99
CA LEU A 279 -15.13 4.38 -17.45
C LEU A 279 -15.29 4.59 -18.95
N ALA A 280 -15.84 3.61 -19.67
CA ALA A 280 -16.08 3.71 -21.11
C ALA A 280 -16.99 4.91 -21.45
N ALA A 281 -18.02 5.15 -20.64
CA ALA A 281 -18.95 6.27 -20.80
C ALA A 281 -18.30 7.66 -20.71
N GLN A 282 -17.11 7.77 -20.09
CA GLN A 282 -16.38 9.04 -19.97
C GLN A 282 -15.49 9.34 -21.18
N GLN A 283 -15.33 8.39 -22.12
CA GLN A 283 -14.41 8.48 -23.24
C GLN A 283 -15.11 8.81 -24.57
N GLU A 284 -16.33 9.33 -24.51
CA GLU A 284 -16.98 9.86 -25.71
C GLU A 284 -16.22 11.08 -26.24
N GLY A 285 -16.03 11.13 -27.56
CA GLY A 285 -15.34 12.25 -28.22
C GLY A 285 -13.80 12.19 -28.18
N THR A 286 -13.20 11.29 -27.40
CA THR A 286 -11.74 11.11 -27.36
C THR A 286 -11.28 10.14 -28.46
N LYS A 287 -9.99 10.19 -28.81
CA LYS A 287 -9.34 9.21 -29.70
C LYS A 287 -8.58 8.19 -28.89
N ILE A 288 -9.01 6.93 -28.97
CA ILE A 288 -8.39 5.81 -28.26
C ILE A 288 -7.52 5.02 -29.23
N VAL A 289 -6.27 4.78 -28.87
CA VAL A 289 -5.37 3.86 -29.59
C VAL A 289 -4.94 2.74 -28.65
N THR A 290 -5.05 1.51 -29.14
CA THR A 290 -4.64 0.28 -28.46
C THR A 290 -3.40 -0.30 -29.13
N ILE A 291 -2.86 -1.40 -28.60
CA ILE A 291 -1.67 -2.07 -29.19
C ILE A 291 -1.93 -2.51 -30.64
N GLU A 292 -3.17 -2.93 -30.95
CA GLU A 292 -3.60 -3.30 -32.30
C GLU A 292 -3.60 -2.11 -33.26
N GLY A 293 -3.75 -0.89 -32.75
CA GLY A 293 -3.78 0.34 -33.55
C GLY A 293 -2.41 0.89 -33.95
N LEU A 294 -1.31 0.32 -33.42
CA LEU A 294 0.04 0.78 -33.73
C LEU A 294 0.56 0.26 -35.08
N ALA A 295 0.19 -0.97 -35.45
CA ALA A 295 0.64 -1.60 -36.69
C ALA A 295 -0.20 -1.13 -37.89
N LYS A 296 0.40 -1.15 -39.08
CA LYS A 296 -0.28 -0.83 -40.34
C LYS A 296 -0.29 -2.08 -41.23
N GLY A 297 -1.34 -2.90 -41.10
CA GLY A 297 -1.36 -4.21 -41.74
C GLY A 297 -0.26 -5.09 -41.14
N ASP A 298 0.63 -5.59 -41.98
CA ASP A 298 1.76 -6.44 -41.56
C ASP A 298 2.99 -5.62 -41.12
N ASP A 299 2.98 -4.30 -41.32
CA ASP A 299 4.07 -3.43 -40.92
C ASP A 299 3.99 -3.10 -39.42
N LEU A 300 4.93 -3.65 -38.65
CA LEU A 300 5.07 -3.37 -37.22
C LEU A 300 5.51 -1.92 -36.97
N HIS A 301 4.99 -1.36 -35.90
CA HIS A 301 5.47 -0.10 -35.35
C HIS A 301 6.96 -0.20 -34.98
N PRO A 302 7.79 0.86 -35.12
CA PRO A 302 9.22 0.79 -34.78
C PRO A 302 9.48 0.27 -33.35
N VAL A 303 8.63 0.63 -32.39
CA VAL A 303 8.72 0.10 -31.01
C VAL A 303 8.34 -1.39 -30.94
N GLN A 304 7.31 -1.84 -31.67
CA GLN A 304 6.97 -3.26 -31.74
C GLN A 304 8.11 -4.08 -32.34
N GLN A 305 8.70 -3.59 -33.44
CA GLN A 305 9.85 -4.23 -34.08
C GLN A 305 11.05 -4.29 -33.14
N ALA A 306 11.37 -3.21 -32.41
CA ALA A 306 12.48 -3.22 -31.46
C ALA A 306 12.25 -4.21 -30.31
N PHE A 307 11.02 -4.36 -29.82
CA PHE A 307 10.70 -5.37 -28.80
C PHE A 307 10.89 -6.80 -29.33
N LEU A 308 10.61 -7.04 -30.62
CA LEU A 308 10.89 -8.31 -31.29
C LEU A 308 12.41 -8.55 -31.43
N ASP A 309 13.15 -7.56 -31.94
CA ASP A 309 14.58 -7.70 -32.24
C ASP A 309 15.44 -7.87 -30.97
N TYR A 310 15.04 -7.28 -29.86
CA TYR A 310 15.81 -7.27 -28.60
C TYR A 310 15.27 -8.23 -27.54
N ASP A 311 14.32 -9.10 -27.91
CA ASP A 311 13.67 -10.05 -26.98
C ASP A 311 13.05 -9.33 -25.77
N GLY A 312 12.40 -8.19 -26.03
CA GLY A 312 11.77 -7.31 -25.04
C GLY A 312 10.53 -7.89 -24.37
N TYR A 313 10.35 -9.21 -24.40
CA TYR A 313 9.23 -9.94 -23.82
C TYR A 313 9.59 -11.40 -23.58
N GLN A 314 8.74 -12.10 -22.81
CA GLN A 314 8.79 -13.56 -22.69
C GLN A 314 7.36 -14.11 -22.81
N CYS A 315 6.60 -14.16 -21.71
CA CYS A 315 5.21 -14.63 -21.73
C CYS A 315 4.25 -13.76 -22.57
N GLY A 316 4.69 -12.55 -22.95
CA GLY A 316 3.92 -11.64 -23.79
C GLY A 316 2.81 -10.86 -23.07
N TYR A 317 2.47 -11.18 -21.82
CA TYR A 317 1.28 -10.61 -21.17
C TYR A 317 1.40 -9.11 -20.85
N CYS A 318 2.55 -8.66 -20.35
CA CYS A 318 2.78 -7.23 -20.08
C CYS A 318 3.16 -6.45 -21.35
N THR A 319 3.53 -7.14 -22.43
CA THR A 319 4.14 -6.54 -23.63
C THR A 319 3.30 -5.45 -24.28
N PRO A 320 1.96 -5.59 -24.42
CA PRO A 320 1.10 -4.51 -24.90
C PRO A 320 1.25 -3.22 -24.09
N GLY A 321 1.17 -3.30 -22.76
CA GLY A 321 1.32 -2.14 -21.88
C GLY A 321 2.71 -1.51 -21.98
N GLN A 322 3.75 -2.35 -21.98
CA GLN A 322 5.15 -1.92 -22.16
C GLN A 322 5.34 -1.16 -23.47
N ILE A 323 4.84 -1.67 -24.60
CA ILE A 323 4.99 -1.03 -25.90
C ILE A 323 4.21 0.30 -25.93
N MET A 324 2.97 0.32 -25.44
CA MET A 324 2.17 1.55 -25.41
C MET A 324 2.82 2.64 -24.57
N SER A 325 3.36 2.31 -23.38
CA SER A 325 4.10 3.27 -22.56
C SER A 325 5.40 3.74 -23.23
N ALA A 326 6.15 2.83 -23.85
CA ALA A 326 7.39 3.18 -24.55
C ALA A 326 7.17 4.16 -25.70
N VAL A 327 6.09 3.99 -26.49
CA VAL A 327 5.73 4.92 -27.57
C VAL A 327 5.54 6.34 -27.04
N THR A 328 4.73 6.51 -26.00
CA THR A 328 4.48 7.82 -25.38
C THR A 328 5.79 8.42 -24.84
N LEU A 329 6.58 7.62 -24.13
CA LEU A 329 7.83 8.08 -23.51
C LEU A 329 8.84 8.59 -24.55
N ILE A 330 8.99 7.87 -25.67
CA ILE A 330 9.86 8.28 -26.78
C ILE A 330 9.33 9.54 -27.44
N ARG A 331 8.02 9.61 -27.71
CA ARG A 331 7.39 10.76 -28.35
C ARG A 331 7.52 12.04 -27.53
N GLU A 332 7.48 11.92 -26.20
CA GLU A 332 7.65 13.04 -25.26
C GLU A 332 9.12 13.41 -25.00
N GLY A 333 10.08 12.60 -25.49
CA GLY A 333 11.51 12.86 -25.34
C GLY A 333 12.06 12.54 -23.95
N HIS A 334 11.35 11.74 -23.15
CA HIS A 334 11.73 11.28 -21.81
C HIS A 334 12.59 10.01 -21.85
N VAL A 335 13.55 9.98 -22.78
CA VAL A 335 14.39 8.81 -23.08
C VAL A 335 15.86 9.18 -23.21
N LYS A 336 16.33 10.19 -22.47
CA LYS A 336 17.70 10.73 -22.56
C LYS A 336 18.73 9.88 -21.85
N SER A 337 18.31 9.06 -20.88
CA SER A 337 19.19 8.17 -20.12
C SER A 337 18.48 6.88 -19.71
N ASP A 338 19.26 5.84 -19.40
CA ASP A 338 18.69 4.58 -18.90
C ASP A 338 17.88 4.78 -17.60
N ARG A 339 18.28 5.73 -16.75
CA ARG A 339 17.54 6.06 -15.53
C ARG A 339 16.17 6.65 -15.86
N GLU A 340 16.12 7.60 -16.79
CA GLU A 340 14.86 8.22 -17.22
C GLU A 340 13.93 7.20 -17.89
N ILE A 341 14.47 6.30 -18.71
CA ILE A 341 13.68 5.22 -19.32
C ILE A 341 13.12 4.28 -18.24
N ARG A 342 13.94 3.84 -17.28
CA ARG A 342 13.47 2.98 -16.19
C ARG A 342 12.38 3.65 -15.37
N GLU A 343 12.54 4.93 -15.06
CA GLU A 343 11.54 5.69 -14.33
C GLU A 343 10.23 5.82 -15.12
N GLY A 344 10.31 6.25 -16.38
CA GLY A 344 9.13 6.42 -17.24
C GLY A 344 8.40 5.11 -17.55
N MET A 345 9.11 3.98 -17.51
CA MET A 345 8.55 2.64 -17.70
C MET A 345 8.11 1.95 -16.40
N SER A 346 8.38 2.54 -15.23
CA SER A 346 8.19 1.91 -13.90
C SER A 346 6.74 1.50 -13.61
N GLY A 347 5.76 2.17 -14.24
CA GLY A 347 4.34 1.83 -14.15
C GLY A 347 3.92 0.53 -14.85
N ASN A 348 4.82 -0.17 -15.53
CA ASN A 348 4.55 -1.45 -16.20
C ASN A 348 5.34 -2.60 -15.58
N LEU A 349 4.64 -3.48 -14.87
CA LEU A 349 5.24 -4.63 -14.20
C LEU A 349 5.43 -5.82 -15.16
N CYS A 350 6.60 -6.45 -15.10
CA CYS A 350 6.97 -7.65 -15.82
C CYS A 350 7.47 -8.73 -14.85
N ARG A 351 6.65 -9.77 -14.63
CA ARG A 351 7.03 -10.88 -13.72
C ARG A 351 8.08 -11.82 -14.29
N CYS A 352 8.17 -11.91 -15.62
CA CYS A 352 9.24 -12.62 -16.33
C CYS A 352 10.62 -11.92 -16.21
N ALA A 353 10.63 -10.69 -15.68
CA ALA A 353 11.83 -9.87 -15.50
C ALA A 353 12.58 -9.56 -16.81
N ALA A 354 11.86 -9.35 -17.92
CA ALA A 354 12.45 -8.94 -19.21
C ALA A 354 12.94 -7.48 -19.25
N TYR A 355 13.01 -6.77 -18.11
CA TYR A 355 13.30 -5.33 -18.04
C TYR A 355 14.62 -4.91 -18.73
N PRO A 356 15.74 -5.64 -18.63
CA PRO A 356 16.96 -5.27 -19.35
C PRO A 356 16.76 -5.26 -20.87
N HIS A 357 15.99 -6.21 -21.40
CA HIS A 357 15.67 -6.35 -22.83
C HIS A 357 14.66 -5.30 -23.28
N ILE A 358 13.65 -5.01 -22.45
CA ILE A 358 12.71 -3.91 -22.66
C ILE A 358 13.46 -2.58 -22.76
N LEU A 359 14.39 -2.31 -21.84
CA LEU A 359 15.22 -1.10 -21.87
C LEU A 359 16.04 -1.02 -23.17
N ALA A 360 16.66 -2.14 -23.60
CA ALA A 360 17.40 -2.20 -24.85
C ALA A 360 16.51 -1.91 -26.07
N ALA A 361 15.31 -2.50 -26.12
CA ALA A 361 14.33 -2.27 -27.16
C ALA A 361 13.89 -0.79 -27.24
N VAL A 362 13.61 -0.16 -26.10
CA VAL A 362 13.22 1.26 -26.05
C VAL A 362 14.34 2.16 -26.60
N LYS A 363 15.60 1.89 -26.22
CA LYS A 363 16.76 2.63 -26.72
C LYS A 363 16.93 2.45 -28.23
N ALA A 364 16.81 1.22 -28.71
CA ALA A 364 16.92 0.92 -30.14
C ALA A 364 15.80 1.59 -30.95
N ALA A 365 14.56 1.59 -30.45
CA ALA A 365 13.44 2.26 -31.10
C ALA A 365 13.68 3.78 -31.20
N ARG A 366 14.16 4.42 -30.11
CA ARG A 366 14.56 5.83 -30.08
C ARG A 366 15.64 6.13 -31.13
N ASP A 367 16.66 5.28 -31.21
CA ASP A 367 17.84 5.51 -32.06
C ASP A 367 17.61 5.14 -33.54
N SER A 368 16.48 4.48 -33.86
CA SER A 368 16.18 4.00 -35.21
C SER A 368 15.94 5.11 -36.25
N GLY A 369 15.76 6.36 -35.82
CA GLY A 369 15.45 7.51 -36.68
C GLY A 369 14.07 7.45 -37.35
N LYS A 370 13.29 6.40 -37.10
CA LYS A 370 11.91 6.26 -37.57
C LYS A 370 10.97 7.06 -36.67
N ARG A 371 9.90 7.60 -37.25
CA ARG A 371 8.87 8.31 -36.47
C ARG A 371 8.13 7.32 -35.57
N VAL A 372 8.14 7.61 -34.28
CA VAL A 372 7.43 6.89 -33.20
C VAL A 372 6.16 7.64 -32.82
#